data_AF-A0A1R1J9R6-F1
#
_entry.id   AF-A0A1R1J9R6-F1
#
_cell.length_a   1.000
_cell.length_b   1.000
_cell.length_c   1.000
_cell.angle_alpha   90.00
_cell.angle_beta   90.00
_cell.angle_gamma   90.00
#
_symmetry.space_group_name_H-M   'P 1'
#
loop_
_entity.id
_entity.type
_entity.pdbx_description
1 polymer ?
#
loop_
_entity_poly.entity_id
_entity_poly.type
_entity_poly.pdbx_seq_one_letter_code
_entity_poly.pdbx_strand_id
1 'polypeptide(L)'
;MNIRLRFVNRSNDCGNSEVVLFQRDVMPDFNELAIAWKVIRYCGRDCFHPFEYATDIEVALGDEHGNFSPRIAAPAGARFAIDPLPSGRGRLAPDTADAAGGDVEVVNRLTRGAVNVNAFCAGRLIAAKHAVAPGQKAVFRFTPALWIAVASQVQESHALNAAVLSSANTLLPLAGVAAADIVMTGGGTGADAQPFSFALEQVERR
;
A
#
# COMPACT_ATOMS: atom_id res chain seq x y z
N MET A 1 2.03 -9.10 -11.22
CA MET A 1 1.97 -8.16 -12.35
C MET A 1 2.74 -6.90 -11.99
N ASN A 2 3.66 -6.46 -12.85
CA ASN A 2 4.46 -5.24 -12.61
C ASN A 2 4.05 -4.14 -13.59
N ILE A 3 3.94 -2.91 -13.10
CA ILE A 3 3.71 -1.68 -13.86
C ILE A 3 4.98 -0.84 -13.74
N ARG A 4 5.58 -0.48 -14.88
CA ARG A 4 6.78 0.36 -14.90
C ARG A 4 6.39 1.83 -14.77
N LEU A 5 6.73 2.45 -13.65
CA LEU A 5 6.38 3.85 -13.39
C LEU A 5 7.63 4.71 -13.30
N ARG A 6 7.49 5.96 -13.71
CA ARG A 6 8.55 6.95 -13.56
C ARG A 6 7.96 8.23 -13.01
N PHE A 7 8.41 8.64 -11.84
CA PHE A 7 8.09 9.97 -11.33
C PHE A 7 8.94 11.01 -12.06
N VAL A 8 8.32 12.09 -12.56
CA VAL A 8 9.01 13.20 -13.23
C VAL A 8 8.65 14.49 -12.51
N ASN A 9 9.65 15.19 -11.99
CA ASN A 9 9.42 16.45 -11.29
C ASN A 9 9.50 17.63 -12.26
N ARG A 10 8.36 18.24 -12.58
CA ARG A 10 8.29 19.51 -13.33
C ARG A 10 7.76 20.66 -12.45
N SER A 11 7.84 20.51 -11.13
CA SER A 11 7.39 21.52 -10.17
C SER A 11 8.36 22.70 -10.06
N ASN A 12 7.83 23.82 -9.58
CA ASN A 12 8.58 25.02 -9.21
C ASN A 12 9.23 24.90 -7.82
N ASP A 13 8.99 23.81 -7.09
CA ASP A 13 9.57 23.55 -5.77
C ASP A 13 11.00 22.99 -5.84
N CYS A 14 11.47 22.62 -7.04
CA CYS A 14 12.85 22.20 -7.32
C CYS A 14 13.40 21.04 -6.46
N GLY A 15 12.53 20.24 -5.84
CA GLY A 15 12.92 19.04 -5.08
C GLY A 15 13.06 19.25 -3.57
N ASN A 16 12.54 20.35 -3.02
CA ASN A 16 12.52 20.59 -1.58
C ASN A 16 11.48 19.73 -0.84
N SER A 17 10.45 19.28 -1.55
CA SER A 17 9.37 18.44 -1.02
C SER A 17 9.64 16.94 -1.20
N GLU A 18 9.18 16.13 -0.23
CA GLU A 18 9.12 14.67 -0.37
C GLU A 18 7.77 14.28 -0.97
N VAL A 19 7.79 13.28 -1.86
CA VAL A 19 6.60 12.73 -2.50
C VAL A 19 6.37 11.34 -1.97
N VAL A 20 5.16 11.08 -1.46
CA VAL A 20 4.78 9.77 -0.95
C VAL A 20 3.73 9.13 -1.85
N LEU A 21 3.96 7.87 -2.19
CA LEU A 21 3.00 6.99 -2.82
C LEU A 21 2.52 5.95 -1.81
N PHE A 22 1.21 5.74 -1.76
CA PHE A 22 0.60 4.80 -0.83
C PHE A 22 -0.67 4.18 -1.43
N GLN A 23 -1.11 3.08 -0.83
CA GLN A 23 -2.41 2.48 -1.11
C GLN A 23 -3.34 2.74 0.07
N ARG A 24 -4.65 2.78 -0.20
CA ARG A 24 -5.68 2.78 0.84
C ARG A 24 -6.44 1.46 0.71
N ASP A 25 -6.60 0.74 1.81
CA ASP A 25 -7.57 -0.35 1.86
C ASP A 25 -8.96 0.26 1.71
N VAL A 26 -9.78 -0.33 0.84
CA VAL A 26 -11.15 0.12 0.55
C VAL A 26 -12.13 -0.41 1.61
N MET A 27 -11.69 -1.30 2.49
CA MET A 27 -12.45 -1.82 3.63
C MET A 27 -11.99 -1.13 4.93
N PRO A 28 -12.53 0.05 5.27
CA PRO A 28 -12.08 0.80 6.43
C PRO A 28 -12.46 0.08 7.72
N ASP A 29 -11.45 -0.35 8.48
CA ASP A 29 -11.54 -0.32 9.94
C ASP A 29 -10.99 1.02 10.43
N PHE A 30 -11.59 1.56 11.50
CA PHE A 30 -11.25 2.88 12.07
C PHE A 30 -9.79 3.03 12.54
N ASN A 31 -9.02 1.93 12.58
CA ASN A 31 -7.64 1.89 13.05
C ASN A 31 -6.59 1.64 11.95
N GLU A 32 -6.98 1.52 10.68
CA GLU A 32 -6.02 1.20 9.63
C GLU A 32 -5.44 2.48 9.01
N LEU A 33 -4.20 2.78 9.39
CA LEU A 33 -3.43 3.88 8.80
C LEU A 33 -2.87 3.41 7.45
N ALA A 34 -3.10 4.18 6.39
CA ALA A 34 -2.47 3.88 5.11
C ALA A 34 -0.95 3.90 5.25
N ILE A 35 -0.27 2.93 4.64
CA ILE A 35 1.17 2.75 4.81
C ILE A 35 1.89 3.39 3.62
N ALA A 36 2.95 4.15 3.91
CA ALA A 36 3.79 4.76 2.90
C ALA A 36 4.54 3.68 2.10
N TRP A 37 4.06 3.36 0.90
CA TRP A 37 4.63 2.30 0.08
C TRP A 37 5.97 2.73 -0.54
N LYS A 38 6.05 3.95 -1.05
CA LYS A 38 7.28 4.52 -1.61
C LYS A 38 7.40 6.00 -1.29
N VAL A 39 8.60 6.44 -0.91
CA VAL A 39 8.91 7.84 -0.61
C VAL A 39 10.03 8.30 -1.51
N ILE A 40 9.76 9.31 -2.34
CA ILE A 40 10.72 9.91 -3.26
C ILE A 40 11.20 11.22 -2.63
N ARG A 41 12.50 11.33 -2.41
CA ARG A 41 13.14 12.49 -1.78
C ARG A 41 14.13 13.14 -2.74
N TYR A 42 14.27 14.45 -2.65
CA TYR A 42 15.30 15.23 -3.34
C TYR A 42 15.33 15.03 -4.86
N CYS A 43 14.17 14.75 -5.49
CA CYS A 43 14.07 14.69 -6.94
C CYS A 43 14.04 16.12 -7.49
N GLY A 44 15.14 16.58 -8.08
CA GLY A 44 15.25 17.95 -8.63
C GLY A 44 14.30 18.21 -9.80
N ARG A 45 14.16 19.49 -10.19
CA ARG A 45 13.38 19.87 -11.37
C ARG A 45 13.95 19.22 -12.64
N ASP A 46 13.07 18.74 -13.49
CA ASP A 46 13.32 17.98 -14.73
C ASP A 46 14.08 16.65 -14.54
N CYS A 47 14.29 16.23 -13.29
CA CYS A 47 14.78 14.90 -12.95
C CYS A 47 13.63 13.89 -12.85
N PHE A 48 14.01 12.60 -12.88
CA PHE A 48 13.05 11.52 -12.76
C PHE A 48 13.52 10.41 -11.81
N HIS A 49 12.56 9.68 -11.26
CA HIS A 49 12.79 8.54 -10.37
C HIS A 49 11.99 7.32 -10.88
N PRO A 50 12.65 6.32 -11.48
CA PRO A 50 12.00 5.11 -11.96
C PRO A 50 11.70 4.13 -10.81
N PHE A 51 10.59 3.42 -10.91
CA PHE A 51 10.23 2.33 -9.99
C PHE A 51 9.19 1.40 -10.59
N GLU A 52 9.08 0.20 -10.02
CA GLU A 52 8.05 -0.76 -10.41
C GLU A 52 6.95 -0.83 -9.34
N TYR A 53 5.71 -0.85 -9.80
CA TYR A 53 4.55 -1.13 -8.97
C TYR A 53 4.05 -2.54 -9.25
N ALA A 54 4.21 -3.43 -8.27
CA ALA A 54 3.69 -4.78 -8.34
C ALA A 54 2.26 -4.81 -7.79
N THR A 55 1.39 -5.60 -8.41
CA THR A 55 0.05 -5.91 -7.88
C THR A 55 0.00 -7.28 -7.21
N ASP A 56 1.14 -7.97 -7.13
CA ASP A 56 1.21 -9.27 -6.46
C ASP A 56 1.28 -9.04 -4.96
N ILE A 57 0.21 -9.49 -4.28
CA ILE A 57 0.06 -9.35 -2.84
C ILE A 57 0.55 -10.63 -2.18
N GLU A 58 1.23 -10.48 -1.06
CA GLU A 58 1.58 -11.56 -0.16
C GLU A 58 0.99 -11.26 1.22
N VAL A 59 0.59 -12.29 1.96
CA VAL A 59 0.18 -12.14 3.35
C VAL A 59 1.09 -12.91 4.30
N ALA A 60 1.28 -12.36 5.49
CA ALA A 60 1.92 -13.05 6.61
C ALA A 60 1.27 -12.68 7.94
N LEU A 61 1.40 -13.58 8.91
CA LEU A 61 1.06 -13.30 10.30
C LEU A 61 2.20 -12.55 10.97
N GLY A 62 1.87 -11.65 11.87
CA GLY A 62 2.84 -10.98 12.74
C GLY A 62 2.36 -10.93 14.19
N ASP A 63 3.29 -10.65 15.11
CA ASP A 63 3.00 -10.34 16.51
C ASP A 63 3.55 -8.95 16.91
N GLU A 64 3.24 -8.51 18.13
CA GLU A 64 3.64 -7.21 18.67
C GLU A 64 5.15 -7.09 18.95
N HIS A 65 5.89 -8.19 18.84
CA HIS A 65 7.33 -8.24 19.05
C HIS A 65 8.12 -8.18 17.73
N GLY A 66 7.45 -7.98 16.60
CA GLY A 66 8.09 -7.89 15.29
C GLY A 66 8.47 -9.25 14.69
N ASN A 67 7.90 -10.36 15.18
CA ASN A 67 8.07 -11.65 14.54
C ASN A 67 7.03 -11.81 13.42
N PHE A 68 7.44 -12.45 12.32
CA PHE A 68 6.57 -12.72 11.18
C PHE A 68 6.59 -14.20 10.79
N SER A 69 5.46 -14.71 10.30
CA SER A 69 5.42 -15.99 9.60
C SER A 69 6.07 -15.86 8.21
N PRO A 70 6.39 -16.97 7.53
CA PRO A 70 6.64 -16.94 6.10
C PRO A 70 5.49 -16.26 5.36
N ARG A 71 5.84 -15.52 4.29
CA ARG A 71 4.89 -14.87 3.39
C ARG A 71 4.31 -15.89 2.42
N ILE A 72 3.03 -15.74 2.11
CA ILE A 72 2.31 -16.58 1.16
C ILE A 72 1.66 -15.69 0.11
N ALA A 73 1.80 -16.06 -1.16
CA ALA A 73 1.16 -15.35 -2.27
C ALA A 73 -0.36 -15.36 -2.10
N ALA A 74 -0.97 -14.19 -2.24
CA ALA A 74 -2.37 -13.93 -1.96
C ALA A 74 -3.02 -13.21 -3.15
N PRO A 75 -3.30 -13.93 -4.26
CA PRO A 75 -3.98 -13.32 -5.39
C PRO A 75 -5.37 -12.80 -4.98
N ALA A 76 -5.90 -11.85 -5.76
CA ALA A 76 -7.27 -11.36 -5.56
C ALA A 76 -8.27 -12.53 -5.49
N GLY A 77 -9.11 -12.53 -4.45
CA GLY A 77 -10.04 -13.63 -4.17
C GLY A 77 -9.45 -14.80 -3.39
N ALA A 78 -8.19 -14.72 -2.93
CA ALA A 78 -7.61 -15.77 -2.09
C ALA A 78 -8.20 -15.75 -0.67
N ARG A 79 -8.42 -16.93 -0.11
CA ARG A 79 -8.73 -17.10 1.31
C ARG A 79 -7.68 -17.90 2.02
N PHE A 80 -7.44 -17.51 3.26
CA PHE A 80 -6.58 -18.22 4.19
C PHE A 80 -7.27 -18.36 5.54
N ALA A 81 -6.91 -19.42 6.25
CA ALA A 81 -7.30 -19.64 7.62
C ALA A 81 -6.05 -19.75 8.50
N ILE A 82 -6.21 -19.35 9.76
CA ILE A 82 -5.23 -19.56 10.80
C ILE A 82 -5.75 -20.69 11.67
N ASP A 83 -5.27 -21.89 11.39
CA ASP A 83 -5.72 -23.10 12.07
C ASP A 83 -4.83 -23.44 13.27
N PRO A 84 -5.41 -23.96 14.37
CA PRO A 84 -4.65 -24.38 15.53
C PRO A 84 -3.74 -25.56 15.16
N LEU A 85 -2.49 -25.49 15.58
CA LEU A 85 -1.58 -26.64 15.52
C LEU A 85 -1.44 -27.30 16.90
N PRO A 86 -1.24 -28.63 16.95
CA PRO A 86 -0.90 -29.32 18.19
C PRO A 86 0.34 -28.74 18.90
N SER A 87 1.26 -28.15 18.13
CA SER A 87 2.47 -27.47 18.63
C SER A 87 2.23 -26.03 19.12
N GLY A 88 0.98 -25.58 19.20
CA GLY A 88 0.59 -24.30 19.79
C GLY A 88 0.37 -23.16 18.80
N ARG A 89 1.41 -22.68 18.12
CA ARG A 89 1.26 -21.52 17.21
C ARG A 89 0.45 -21.90 15.97
N GLY A 90 -0.63 -21.15 15.72
CA GLY A 90 -1.40 -21.28 14.49
C GLY A 90 -0.56 -21.00 13.25
N ARG A 91 -0.92 -21.64 12.13
CA ARG A 91 -0.30 -21.38 10.83
C ARG A 91 -1.31 -20.85 9.85
N LEU A 92 -0.84 -19.94 9.00
CA LEU A 92 -1.56 -19.48 7.83
C LEU A 92 -1.56 -20.59 6.78
N ALA A 93 -2.75 -21.03 6.38
CA ALA A 93 -2.95 -22.04 5.36
C ALA A 93 -4.06 -21.60 4.38
N PRO A 94 -4.01 -22.00 3.09
CA PRO A 94 -5.11 -21.74 2.16
C PRO A 94 -6.43 -22.33 2.67
N ASP A 95 -7.52 -21.59 2.50
CA ASP A 95 -8.87 -22.01 2.87
C ASP A 95 -9.70 -22.25 1.60
N THR A 96 -10.38 -23.38 1.51
CA THR A 96 -11.09 -23.82 0.29
C THR A 96 -12.50 -23.23 0.17
N ALA A 97 -12.89 -22.32 1.06
CA ALA A 97 -14.19 -21.64 1.00
C ALA A 97 -14.21 -20.57 -0.11
N ASP A 98 -15.36 -20.33 -0.73
CA ASP A 98 -15.50 -19.34 -1.80
C ASP A 98 -15.36 -17.90 -1.28
N ALA A 99 -14.28 -17.20 -1.66
CA ALA A 99 -14.11 -15.78 -1.39
C ALA A 99 -15.22 -14.95 -2.05
N ALA A 100 -15.83 -14.03 -1.30
CA ALA A 100 -16.80 -13.11 -1.87
C ALA A 100 -16.05 -11.97 -2.55
N GLY A 101 -15.95 -12.02 -3.88
CA GLY A 101 -15.55 -10.88 -4.72
C GLY A 101 -14.13 -10.34 -4.49
N GLY A 102 -13.13 -10.86 -5.23
CA GLY A 102 -11.83 -10.22 -5.45
C GLY A 102 -10.93 -9.94 -4.24
N ASP A 103 -11.43 -10.11 -3.02
CA ASP A 103 -10.75 -9.75 -1.78
C ASP A 103 -9.81 -10.83 -1.31
N VAL A 104 -8.76 -10.42 -0.59
CA VAL A 104 -7.93 -11.37 0.17
C VAL A 104 -8.50 -11.46 1.58
N GLU A 105 -9.00 -12.62 1.97
CA GLU A 105 -9.51 -12.83 3.34
C GLU A 105 -8.61 -13.76 4.13
N VAL A 106 -8.38 -13.41 5.40
CA VAL A 106 -7.70 -14.25 6.38
C VAL A 106 -8.59 -14.40 7.61
N VAL A 107 -9.05 -15.61 7.89
CA VAL A 107 -9.89 -15.91 9.07
C VAL A 107 -9.05 -16.48 10.20
N ASN A 108 -9.19 -15.90 11.40
CA ASN A 108 -8.59 -16.48 12.60
C ASN A 108 -9.50 -17.58 13.16
N ARG A 109 -9.13 -18.85 12.98
CA ARG A 109 -9.88 -20.02 13.50
C ARG A 109 -9.30 -20.55 14.83
N LEU A 110 -8.38 -19.83 15.45
CA LEU A 110 -7.86 -20.20 16.76
C LEU A 110 -8.95 -20.11 17.82
N THR A 111 -8.84 -20.92 18.87
CA THR A 111 -9.75 -20.88 20.04
C THR A 111 -9.40 -19.76 21.01
N ARG A 112 -8.14 -19.30 20.99
CA ARG A 112 -7.63 -18.17 21.79
C ARG A 112 -6.44 -17.54 21.06
N GLY A 113 -6.29 -16.22 21.23
CA GLY A 113 -5.14 -15.46 20.74
C GLY A 113 -5.50 -14.62 19.52
N ALA A 114 -5.27 -13.31 19.65
CA ALA A 114 -5.36 -12.39 18.53
C ALA A 114 -4.05 -12.40 17.75
N VAL A 115 -4.12 -12.12 16.45
CA VAL A 115 -2.98 -12.15 15.53
C VAL A 115 -3.00 -10.91 14.66
N ASN A 116 -1.82 -10.40 14.28
CA ASN A 116 -1.73 -9.34 13.29
C ASN A 116 -1.64 -9.98 11.91
N VAL A 117 -2.43 -9.51 10.95
CA VAL A 117 -2.37 -9.95 9.56
C VAL A 117 -1.80 -8.81 8.74
N ASN A 118 -0.72 -9.09 8.02
CA ASN A 118 0.07 -8.11 7.30
C ASN A 118 0.05 -8.42 5.81
N ALA A 119 -0.29 -7.43 4.99
CA ALA A 119 -0.26 -7.52 3.54
C ALA A 119 1.00 -6.82 3.00
N PHE A 120 1.67 -7.48 2.06
CA PHE A 120 2.90 -7.02 1.44
C PHE A 120 2.73 -6.91 -0.07
N CYS A 121 3.41 -5.94 -0.67
CA CYS A 121 3.60 -5.81 -2.10
C CYS A 121 5.08 -5.60 -2.40
N ALA A 122 5.65 -6.41 -3.29
CA ALA A 122 7.09 -6.40 -3.61
C ALA A 122 7.98 -6.40 -2.33
N GLY A 123 7.57 -7.18 -1.33
CA GLY A 123 8.26 -7.33 -0.06
C GLY A 123 8.12 -6.18 0.95
N ARG A 124 7.36 -5.12 0.62
CA ARG A 124 7.08 -3.95 1.48
C ARG A 124 5.70 -4.06 2.09
N LEU A 125 5.57 -3.66 3.36
CA LEU A 125 4.28 -3.64 4.06
C LEU A 125 3.38 -2.55 3.45
N ILE A 126 2.13 -2.89 3.13
CA ILE A 126 1.17 -1.99 2.50
C ILE A 126 -0.15 -1.85 3.28
N ALA A 127 -0.52 -2.86 4.06
CA ALA A 127 -1.64 -2.81 4.99
C ALA A 127 -1.41 -3.77 6.15
N ALA A 128 -2.03 -3.50 7.30
CA ALA A 128 -1.92 -4.33 8.48
C ALA A 128 -3.21 -4.23 9.30
N LYS A 129 -3.85 -5.37 9.53
CA LYS A 129 -4.97 -5.50 10.46
C LYS A 129 -4.46 -6.10 11.76
N HIS A 130 -4.49 -5.29 12.81
CA HIS A 130 -3.98 -5.65 14.12
C HIS A 130 -5.04 -6.35 14.97
N ALA A 131 -4.58 -7.24 15.86
CA ALA A 131 -5.41 -7.89 16.87
C ALA A 131 -6.67 -8.59 16.33
N VAL A 132 -6.56 -9.30 15.20
CA VAL A 132 -7.64 -10.11 14.63
C VAL A 132 -7.97 -11.24 15.61
N ALA A 133 -9.10 -11.15 16.29
CA ALA A 133 -9.49 -12.08 17.35
C ALA A 133 -10.02 -13.42 16.80
N PRO A 134 -10.06 -14.48 17.62
CA PRO A 134 -10.76 -15.73 17.29
C PRO A 134 -12.14 -15.52 16.65
N GLY A 135 -12.38 -16.17 15.51
CA GLY A 135 -13.62 -16.06 14.74
C GLY A 135 -13.73 -14.83 13.84
N GLN A 136 -12.81 -13.86 13.95
CA GLN A 136 -12.80 -12.67 13.09
C GLN A 136 -12.04 -12.89 11.78
N LYS A 137 -12.29 -11.98 10.83
CA LYS A 137 -11.62 -11.95 9.53
C LYS A 137 -10.85 -10.65 9.35
N ALA A 138 -9.64 -10.76 8.80
CA ALA A 138 -8.98 -9.67 8.10
C ALA A 138 -9.32 -9.76 6.61
N VAL A 139 -9.82 -8.66 6.04
CA VAL A 139 -10.19 -8.59 4.62
C VAL A 139 -9.43 -7.43 4.00
N PHE A 140 -8.62 -7.70 2.98
CA PHE A 140 -7.90 -6.67 2.24
C PHE A 140 -8.47 -6.53 0.84
N ARG A 141 -8.76 -5.28 0.43
CA ARG A 141 -9.17 -4.96 -0.93
C ARG A 141 -8.22 -3.93 -1.53
N PHE A 142 -7.36 -4.40 -2.43
CA PHE A 142 -6.50 -3.53 -3.22
C PHE A 142 -7.07 -3.35 -4.63
N THR A 143 -7.23 -2.10 -5.04
CA THR A 143 -7.51 -1.76 -6.44
C THR A 143 -6.19 -1.42 -7.14
N PRO A 144 -6.08 -1.60 -8.47
CA PRO A 144 -4.90 -1.19 -9.22
C PRO A 144 -4.86 0.34 -9.34
N ALA A 145 -4.62 1.01 -8.23
CA ALA A 145 -4.52 2.46 -8.13
C ALA A 145 -3.49 2.84 -7.06
N LEU A 146 -2.88 4.00 -7.23
CA LEU A 146 -1.96 4.59 -6.27
C LEU A 146 -2.49 5.95 -5.82
N TRP A 147 -2.37 6.23 -4.53
CA TRP A 147 -2.50 7.59 -4.02
C TRP A 147 -1.13 8.23 -3.98
N ILE A 148 -1.06 9.51 -4.35
CA ILE A 148 0.17 10.31 -4.31
C ILE A 148 -0.11 11.63 -3.59
N ALA A 149 0.86 12.05 -2.78
CA ALA A 149 0.80 13.30 -2.03
C ALA A 149 2.20 13.88 -1.82
N VAL A 150 2.23 15.18 -1.52
CA VAL A 150 3.42 15.82 -0.95
C VAL A 150 3.35 15.74 0.56
N ALA A 151 4.41 15.26 1.20
CA ALA A 151 4.50 15.12 2.64
C ALA A 151 5.94 15.33 3.11
N SER A 152 6.14 15.51 4.41
CA SER A 152 7.47 15.59 5.02
C SER A 152 7.59 14.63 6.20
N GLN A 153 8.82 14.20 6.48
CA GLN A 153 9.14 13.30 7.59
C GLN A 153 8.43 11.94 7.48
N VAL A 154 8.18 11.48 6.25
CA VAL A 154 7.54 10.19 5.99
C VAL A 154 8.58 9.12 5.73
N GLN A 155 8.47 7.99 6.40
CA GLN A 155 9.34 6.83 6.20
C GLN A 155 8.61 5.74 5.42
N GLU A 156 9.30 5.10 4.48
CA GLU A 156 8.76 3.95 3.76
C GLU A 156 8.38 2.82 4.72
N SER A 157 7.33 2.07 4.38
CA SER A 157 6.74 0.99 5.18
C SER A 157 6.25 1.40 6.57
N HIS A 158 6.07 2.70 6.83
CA HIS A 158 5.48 3.20 8.07
C HIS A 158 4.08 3.75 7.82
N ALA A 159 3.25 3.68 8.86
CA ALA A 159 1.93 4.29 8.87
C ALA A 159 2.02 5.80 8.60
N LEU A 160 1.18 6.28 7.69
CA LEU A 160 1.02 7.70 7.42
C LEU A 160 0.31 8.38 8.59
N ASN A 161 0.78 9.56 8.95
CA ASN A 161 0.10 10.38 9.95
C ASN A 161 -1.24 10.90 9.40
N ALA A 162 -2.15 11.27 10.31
CA ALA A 162 -3.46 11.79 9.93
C ALA A 162 -3.36 13.06 9.05
N ALA A 163 -2.32 13.88 9.23
CA ALA A 163 -2.11 15.11 8.47
C ALA A 163 -1.94 14.82 6.97
N VAL A 164 -1.13 13.84 6.59
CA VAL A 164 -0.93 13.41 5.19
C VAL A 164 -2.20 12.76 4.63
N LEU A 165 -2.98 12.06 5.45
CA LEU A 165 -4.25 11.49 4.99
C LEU A 165 -5.32 12.56 4.75
N SER A 166 -5.26 13.66 5.49
CA SER A 166 -6.18 14.80 5.39
C SER A 166 -5.75 15.85 4.35
N SER A 167 -4.51 15.80 3.86
CA SER A 167 -4.03 16.71 2.82
C SER A 167 -4.60 16.39 1.44
N ALA A 168 -4.35 17.30 0.48
CA ALA A 168 -4.69 17.06 -0.91
C ALA A 168 -3.91 15.85 -1.46
N ASN A 169 -4.65 14.78 -1.75
CA ASN A 169 -4.11 13.53 -2.27
C ASN A 169 -4.72 13.27 -3.65
N THR A 170 -3.90 12.84 -4.60
CA THR A 170 -4.36 12.50 -5.96
C THR A 170 -4.45 10.99 -6.11
N LEU A 171 -5.59 10.50 -6.59
CA LEU A 171 -5.77 9.10 -6.98
C LEU A 171 -5.31 8.90 -8.42
N LEU A 172 -4.37 7.98 -8.63
CA LEU A 172 -3.83 7.59 -9.92
C LEU A 172 -4.37 6.18 -10.29
N PRO A 173 -5.37 6.06 -11.16
CA PRO A 173 -5.85 4.76 -11.61
C PRO A 173 -4.82 4.11 -12.54
N LEU A 174 -4.44 2.86 -12.23
CA LEU A 174 -3.43 2.08 -12.97
C LEU A 174 -4.03 0.86 -13.68
N ALA A 175 -5.35 0.72 -13.69
CA ALA A 175 -6.04 -0.34 -14.42
C ALA A 175 -5.66 -0.31 -15.92
N GLY A 176 -5.16 -1.44 -16.43
CA GLY A 176 -4.74 -1.59 -17.82
C GLY A 176 -3.45 -0.85 -18.20
N VAL A 177 -2.71 -0.29 -17.22
CA VAL A 177 -1.43 0.39 -17.48
C VAL A 177 -0.28 -0.62 -17.47
N ALA A 178 0.57 -0.58 -18.49
CA ALA A 178 1.83 -1.32 -18.56
C ALA A 178 3.00 -0.44 -18.08
N ALA A 179 3.01 0.81 -18.51
CA ALA A 179 3.96 1.83 -18.07
C ALA A 179 3.34 3.24 -18.12
N ALA A 180 3.84 4.15 -17.29
CA ALA A 180 3.43 5.56 -17.32
C ALA A 180 4.42 6.47 -16.60
N ASP A 181 4.42 7.75 -16.97
CA ASP A 181 5.04 8.82 -16.20
C ASP A 181 4.04 9.41 -15.20
N ILE A 182 4.45 9.58 -13.96
CA ILE A 182 3.74 10.37 -12.95
C ILE A 182 4.40 11.73 -12.91
N VAL A 183 3.75 12.74 -13.48
CA VAL A 183 4.31 14.09 -13.60
C VAL A 183 3.78 14.97 -12.48
N MET A 184 4.72 15.55 -11.72
CA MET A 184 4.42 16.55 -10.70
C MET A 184 4.61 17.96 -11.26
N THR A 185 3.62 18.83 -11.09
CA THR A 185 3.68 20.26 -11.45
C THR A 185 3.22 21.12 -10.26
N GLY A 186 3.33 22.45 -10.40
CA GLY A 186 2.97 23.40 -9.34
C GLY A 186 4.08 23.57 -8.32
N GLY A 187 3.73 23.85 -7.06
CA GLY A 187 4.70 24.17 -6.00
C GLY A 187 5.34 25.56 -6.14
N GLY A 188 6.42 25.77 -5.40
CA GLY A 188 7.15 27.05 -5.33
C GLY A 188 6.94 27.77 -4.00
N THR A 189 7.62 28.91 -3.85
CA THR A 189 7.60 29.72 -2.63
C THR A 189 7.11 31.13 -2.91
N GLY A 190 6.42 31.75 -1.96
CA GLY A 190 5.99 33.15 -2.06
C GLY A 190 4.60 33.31 -2.68
N ALA A 191 4.30 34.53 -3.15
CA ALA A 191 2.96 34.92 -3.61
C ALA A 191 2.50 34.18 -4.88
N ASP A 192 3.44 33.66 -5.68
CA ASP A 192 3.16 32.96 -6.93
C ASP A 192 3.11 31.42 -6.78
N ALA A 193 3.22 30.91 -5.55
CA ALA A 193 3.18 29.48 -5.28
C ALA A 193 1.87 28.86 -5.77
N GLN A 194 1.98 27.77 -6.54
CA GLN A 194 0.84 27.03 -7.05
C GLN A 194 0.64 25.74 -6.25
N PRO A 195 -0.60 25.23 -6.12
CA PRO A 195 -0.82 23.91 -5.54
C PRO A 195 -0.08 22.83 -6.33
N PHE A 196 0.44 21.81 -5.64
CA PHE A 196 0.99 20.65 -6.31
C PHE A 196 -0.11 19.89 -7.06
N SER A 197 0.22 19.43 -8.26
CA SER A 197 -0.66 18.61 -9.09
C SER A 197 0.09 17.40 -9.64
N PHE A 198 -0.61 16.28 -9.75
CA PHE A 198 -0.07 15.02 -10.26
C PHE A 198 -0.94 14.50 -11.39
N ALA A 199 -0.32 14.09 -12.50
CA ALA A 199 -1.01 13.50 -13.64
C ALA A 199 -0.23 12.30 -14.20
N LEU A 200 -0.96 11.36 -14.80
CA LEU A 200 -0.37 10.31 -15.61
C LEU A 200 -0.15 10.83 -17.03
N GLU A 201 1.09 10.77 -17.50
CA GLU A 201 1.49 11.07 -18.87
C GLU A 201 2.18 9.84 -19.49
N GLN A 202 2.36 9.86 -20.82
CA GLN A 202 3.08 8.81 -21.56
C GLN A 202 2.59 7.38 -21.20
N VAL A 203 1.27 7.21 -21.13
CA VAL A 203 0.64 5.97 -20.66
C VAL A 203 0.71 4.89 -21.75
N GLU A 204 1.48 3.84 -21.50
CA GLU A 204 1.47 2.60 -22.26
C GLU A 204 0.36 1.69 -21.73
N ARG A 205 -0.58 1.31 -22.60
CA ARG A 205 -1.67 0.38 -22.29
C ARG A 205 -1.26 -1.06 -22.61
N ARG A 206 -1.93 -1.98 -21.95
CA ARG A 206 -1.85 -3.42 -22.22
C ARG A 206 -2.83 -3.82 -23.31
#